data_AF-A0A9E7L0C3-F1
#
_entry.id   AF-A0A9E7L0C3-F1
#
_cell.length_a   1.000
_cell.length_b   1.000
_cell.length_c   1.000
_cell.angle_alpha   90.00
_cell.angle_beta   90.00
_cell.angle_gamma   90.00
#
_symmetry.space_group_name_H-M   'P 1'
#
loop_
_entity.id
_entity.type
_entity.pdbx_description
1 polymer ?
#
loop_
_entity_poly.entity_id
_entity_poly.type
_entity_poly.pdbx_seq_one_letter_code
_entity_poly.pdbx_strand_id
1 'polypeptide(L)'
;LDFASLKHCSVSFFDVGKPETAASRWARARTRAAKIGKGLSKDEKAQKLALQHWLEAIDPRHRYGHNLQSYYDVWFESESSQPFFYWLDVGDGRATNLDKCPRSNLQDQRIRYLGPREREAYEVIVEDGRLVYRESGLPVSTVEGSKWIFVLSTSRALYVGQKRKGNFHHSSFLAGGAATAAGRLVAAGGALKVHTHSDFSTGRVLALTMSID
;
A
#
# COMPACT_ATOMS: atom_id res chain seq x y z
N LEU A 1 27.34 1.79 -12.27
CA LEU A 1 26.03 2.32 -11.82
C LEU A 1 26.26 2.94 -10.47
N ASP A 2 26.41 4.25 -10.50
CA ASP A 2 26.97 5.06 -9.42
C ASP A 2 25.96 5.23 -8.28
N PHE A 3 26.41 5.02 -7.05
CA PHE A 3 25.63 5.04 -5.80
C PHE A 3 25.16 6.46 -5.41
N ALA A 4 25.28 7.44 -6.31
CA ALA A 4 25.16 8.87 -6.01
C ALA A 4 23.81 9.53 -6.36
N SER A 5 22.83 8.84 -6.93
CA SER A 5 21.56 9.46 -7.38
C SER A 5 20.34 9.28 -6.45
N LEU A 6 20.51 8.65 -5.29
CA LEU A 6 19.41 8.37 -4.33
C LEU A 6 19.09 9.52 -3.34
N LYS A 7 19.48 10.76 -3.66
CA LYS A 7 19.43 11.89 -2.71
C LYS A 7 18.30 12.93 -2.90
N HIS A 8 17.30 12.72 -3.76
CA HIS A 8 16.42 13.84 -4.14
C HIS A 8 14.89 13.67 -4.02
N CYS A 9 14.38 12.86 -3.09
CA CYS A 9 12.92 12.76 -2.86
C CYS A 9 12.40 13.29 -1.51
N SER A 10 13.21 13.85 -0.61
CA SER A 10 12.68 14.32 0.71
C SER A 10 13.14 15.69 1.19
N VAL A 11 13.94 16.44 0.43
CA VAL A 11 14.39 17.78 0.85
C VAL A 11 14.05 18.81 -0.22
N SER A 12 12.77 19.16 -0.32
CA SER A 12 12.43 20.51 -0.77
C SER A 12 12.75 21.44 0.40
N PHE A 13 13.81 22.24 0.27
CA PHE A 13 14.08 23.36 1.17
C PHE A 13 12.78 24.13 1.44
N PHE A 14 12.48 24.27 2.72
CA PHE A 14 11.35 25.05 3.20
C PHE A 14 11.67 26.52 2.90
N ASP A 15 11.05 27.11 1.88
CA ASP A 15 11.20 28.53 1.59
C ASP A 15 10.42 29.33 2.64
N VAL A 16 11.16 30.00 3.53
CA VAL A 16 10.66 30.72 4.71
C VAL A 16 9.90 32.00 4.34
N GLY A 17 9.82 32.36 3.06
CA GLY A 17 9.27 33.65 2.61
C GLY A 17 7.76 33.84 2.75
N LYS A 18 6.94 32.78 2.68
CA LYS A 18 5.47 32.85 2.90
C LYS A 18 4.91 31.52 3.41
N PRO A 19 4.29 31.46 4.61
CA PRO A 19 3.63 30.25 5.08
C PRO A 19 2.37 30.00 4.25
N GLU A 20 2.47 29.09 3.28
CA GLU A 20 1.27 28.50 2.70
C GLU A 20 0.55 27.64 3.75
N THR A 21 -0.78 27.53 3.68
CA THR A 21 -1.55 26.66 4.56
C THR A 21 -1.29 25.18 4.22
N ALA A 22 -1.44 24.29 5.19
CA ALA A 22 -1.36 22.84 4.97
C ALA A 22 -2.32 22.38 3.86
N ALA A 23 -3.50 23.00 3.77
CA ALA A 23 -4.48 22.79 2.70
C ALA A 23 -3.95 23.20 1.30
N SER A 24 -3.26 24.33 1.18
CA SER A 24 -2.62 24.78 -0.08
C SER A 24 -1.47 23.88 -0.50
N ARG A 25 -0.62 23.47 0.46
CA ARG A 25 0.43 22.47 0.23
C ARG A 25 -0.16 21.15 -0.26
N TRP A 26 -1.30 20.71 0.26
CA TRP A 26 -1.99 19.51 -0.18
C TRP A 26 -2.77 19.65 -1.48
N ALA A 27 -3.34 20.82 -1.78
CA ALA A 27 -3.86 21.10 -3.11
C ALA A 27 -2.72 21.01 -4.13
N ARG A 28 -1.54 21.61 -3.85
CA ARG A 28 -0.36 21.47 -4.71
C ARG A 28 0.22 20.07 -4.74
N ALA A 29 0.28 19.34 -3.62
CA ALA A 29 0.78 17.97 -3.58
C ALA A 29 -0.17 17.03 -4.33
N ARG A 30 -1.50 17.22 -4.23
CA ARG A 30 -2.48 16.53 -5.08
C ARG A 30 -2.33 16.90 -6.56
N THR A 31 -2.12 18.18 -6.88
CA THR A 31 -1.89 18.63 -8.26
C THR A 31 -0.54 18.15 -8.81
N ARG A 32 0.50 18.04 -7.98
CA ARG A 32 1.81 17.50 -8.35
C ARG A 32 1.77 15.97 -8.41
N ALA A 33 1.04 15.30 -7.53
CA ALA A 33 0.74 13.87 -7.62
C ALA A 33 -0.13 13.56 -8.85
N ALA A 34 -1.02 14.46 -9.27
CA ALA A 34 -1.73 14.38 -10.54
C ALA A 34 -0.81 14.65 -11.76
N LYS A 35 0.30 15.37 -11.57
CA LYS A 35 1.35 15.54 -12.59
C LYS A 35 2.39 14.39 -12.62
N ILE A 36 2.65 13.74 -11.48
CA ILE A 36 3.49 12.53 -11.35
C ILE A 36 2.68 11.29 -11.78
N GLY A 37 1.38 11.30 -11.55
CA GLY A 37 0.40 10.40 -12.15
C GLY A 37 0.02 10.85 -13.55
N LYS A 38 1.01 11.05 -14.43
CA LYS A 38 0.80 11.27 -15.87
C LYS A 38 0.36 10.00 -16.61
N GLY A 39 -0.35 9.13 -15.89
CA GLY A 39 -1.15 8.02 -16.37
C GLY A 39 -2.43 7.94 -15.54
N LEU A 40 -3.18 9.04 -15.47
CA LEU A 40 -4.61 8.97 -15.14
C LEU A 40 -5.19 7.94 -16.11
N SER A 41 -5.59 6.79 -15.57
CA SER A 41 -6.32 5.80 -16.35
C SER A 41 -7.40 6.51 -17.16
N LYS A 42 -7.43 6.28 -18.48
CA LYS A 42 -8.54 6.72 -19.34
C LYS A 42 -9.85 6.00 -19.00
N ASP A 43 -9.80 5.04 -18.07
CA ASP A 43 -10.96 4.34 -17.54
C ASP A 43 -11.68 5.23 -16.51
N GLU A 44 -12.88 5.68 -16.87
CA GLU A 44 -13.80 6.42 -16.00
C GLU A 44 -14.13 5.67 -14.70
N LYS A 45 -13.82 4.38 -14.60
CA LYS A 45 -14.03 3.54 -13.41
C LYS A 45 -12.87 3.56 -12.41
N ALA A 46 -11.75 4.24 -12.71
CA ALA A 46 -10.61 4.33 -11.79
C ALA A 46 -10.96 5.17 -10.54
N GLN A 47 -10.86 4.56 -9.36
CA GLN A 47 -11.21 5.23 -8.09
C GLN A 47 -10.00 5.88 -7.42
N LYS A 48 -10.22 7.02 -6.77
CA LYS A 48 -9.22 7.69 -5.92
C LYS A 48 -8.82 6.75 -4.78
N LEU A 49 -7.52 6.55 -4.59
CA LEU A 49 -6.97 5.79 -3.47
C LEU A 49 -7.38 6.41 -2.14
N ALA A 50 -7.83 5.56 -1.20
CA ALA A 50 -8.04 5.97 0.19
C ALA A 50 -6.73 6.53 0.77
N LEU A 51 -6.82 7.60 1.56
CA LEU A 51 -5.67 8.36 2.10
C LEU A 51 -4.61 7.46 2.74
N GLN A 52 -5.02 6.50 3.57
CA GLN A 52 -4.14 5.52 4.20
C GLN A 52 -3.23 4.76 3.21
N HIS A 53 -3.76 4.33 2.06
CA HIS A 53 -2.99 3.57 1.07
C HIS A 53 -2.01 4.48 0.34
N TRP A 54 -2.39 5.74 0.12
CA TRP A 54 -1.51 6.74 -0.46
C TRP A 54 -0.35 7.07 0.48
N LEU A 55 -0.63 7.32 1.77
CA LEU A 55 0.39 7.60 2.78
C LEU A 55 1.39 6.44 2.90
N GLU A 56 0.92 5.19 2.92
CA GLU A 56 1.78 4.00 2.94
C GLU A 56 2.67 3.89 1.70
N ALA A 57 2.10 4.15 0.51
CA ALA A 57 2.81 4.02 -0.75
C ALA A 57 3.92 5.07 -0.92
N ILE A 58 3.69 6.30 -0.43
CA ILE A 58 4.68 7.38 -0.55
C ILE A 58 5.64 7.48 0.63
N ASP A 59 5.37 6.80 1.74
CA ASP A 59 6.29 6.72 2.88
C ASP A 59 7.48 5.82 2.52
N PRO A 60 8.73 6.32 2.49
CA PRO A 60 9.90 5.50 2.19
C PRO A 60 10.11 4.33 3.16
N ARG A 61 9.48 4.40 4.33
CA ARG A 61 9.55 3.37 5.38
C ARG A 61 8.39 2.38 5.30
N HIS A 62 7.42 2.62 4.41
CA HIS A 62 6.20 1.85 4.22
C HIS A 62 5.48 1.55 5.53
N ARG A 63 5.40 2.52 6.45
CA ARG A 63 4.64 2.36 7.70
C ARG A 63 3.18 2.10 7.36
N TYR A 64 2.52 1.32 8.19
CA TYR A 64 1.15 0.88 7.95
C TYR A 64 0.21 2.08 7.78
N GLY A 65 -0.51 2.12 6.66
CA GLY A 65 -1.29 3.29 6.26
C GLY A 65 -2.32 3.77 7.29
N HIS A 66 -2.95 2.86 8.02
CA HIS A 66 -3.90 3.21 9.08
C HIS A 66 -3.23 3.92 10.26
N ASN A 67 -2.00 3.52 10.61
CA ASN A 67 -1.24 4.19 11.66
C ASN A 67 -0.82 5.57 11.18
N LEU A 68 -0.31 5.68 9.94
CA LEU A 68 0.02 6.96 9.32
C LEU A 68 -1.17 7.92 9.28
N GLN A 69 -2.36 7.43 8.95
CA GLN A 69 -3.57 8.25 8.92
C GLN A 69 -3.89 8.86 10.30
N SER A 70 -3.76 8.09 11.38
CA SER A 70 -4.03 8.59 12.74
C SER A 70 -3.14 9.80 13.09
N TYR A 71 -1.87 9.77 12.67
CA TYR A 71 -0.95 10.88 12.85
C TYR A 71 -1.17 12.01 11.85
N TYR A 72 -1.63 11.66 10.65
CA TYR A 72 -1.96 12.63 9.60
C TYR A 72 -3.12 13.53 10.04
N ASP A 73 -4.14 12.96 10.67
CA ASP A 73 -5.30 13.71 11.17
C ASP A 73 -4.85 14.76 12.21
N VAL A 74 -3.96 14.39 13.13
CA VAL A 74 -3.37 15.31 14.13
C VAL A 74 -2.52 16.39 13.47
N TRP A 75 -1.69 16.03 12.50
CA TRP A 75 -0.91 17.00 11.73
C TRP A 75 -1.82 18.00 11.00
N PHE A 76 -2.91 17.49 10.41
CA PHE A 76 -3.87 18.30 9.67
C PHE A 76 -4.62 19.27 10.60
N GLU A 77 -5.06 18.80 11.77
CA GLU A 77 -5.73 19.63 12.80
C GLU A 77 -4.78 20.65 13.44
N SER A 78 -3.49 20.36 13.54
CA SER A 78 -2.49 21.30 14.07
C SER A 78 -2.20 22.49 13.16
N GLU A 79 -2.72 22.49 11.93
CA GLU A 79 -2.47 23.47 10.87
C GLU A 79 -0.98 23.71 10.59
N SER A 80 -0.13 22.71 10.86
CA SER A 80 1.33 22.89 10.83
C SER A 80 1.86 23.39 9.48
N SER A 81 2.80 24.32 9.61
CA SER A 81 3.93 24.56 8.71
C SER A 81 4.41 23.35 7.92
N GLN A 82 4.82 22.35 8.68
CA GLN A 82 5.80 21.40 8.22
C GLN A 82 5.16 20.37 7.27
N PRO A 83 5.88 19.84 6.26
CA PRO A 83 5.39 18.72 5.46
C PRO A 83 5.14 17.51 6.36
N PHE A 84 4.09 16.74 6.13
CA PHE A 84 3.64 15.67 7.04
C PHE A 84 4.77 14.75 7.55
N PHE A 85 5.57 14.14 6.66
CA PHE A 85 6.65 13.24 7.10
C PHE A 85 7.79 13.95 7.83
N TYR A 86 8.09 15.20 7.47
CA TYR A 86 9.06 16.00 8.20
C TYR A 86 8.54 16.30 9.61
N TRP A 87 7.30 16.80 9.71
CA TRP A 87 6.63 17.04 10.99
C TRP A 87 6.63 15.77 11.85
N LEU A 88 6.31 14.63 11.22
CA LEU A 88 6.18 13.36 11.89
C LEU A 88 7.52 12.86 12.43
N ASP A 89 8.60 12.89 11.63
CA ASP A 89 9.85 12.19 11.95
C ASP A 89 10.92 13.10 12.57
N VAL A 90 10.91 14.40 12.27
CA VAL A 90 11.99 15.34 12.64
C VAL A 90 11.45 16.56 13.39
N GLY A 91 10.35 17.15 12.90
CA GLY A 91 9.80 18.40 13.37
C GLY A 91 8.88 18.26 14.59
N ASP A 92 7.85 19.09 14.63
CA ASP A 92 7.09 19.36 15.85
C ASP A 92 6.29 18.12 16.32
N GLY A 93 5.90 17.26 15.38
CA GLY A 93 5.19 16.01 15.65
C GLY A 93 6.08 14.84 16.07
N ARG A 94 7.40 15.03 16.19
CA ARG A 94 8.35 13.95 16.50
C ARG A 94 8.05 13.28 17.85
N ALA A 95 7.67 14.07 18.85
CA ALA A 95 7.34 13.59 20.20
C ALA A 95 5.86 13.21 20.37
N THR A 96 5.02 13.41 19.35
CA THR A 96 3.60 13.07 19.40
C THR A 96 3.41 11.56 19.56
N ASN A 97 2.63 11.19 20.57
CA ASN A 97 2.26 9.81 20.87
C ASN A 97 0.75 9.74 21.08
N LEU A 98 0.06 8.90 20.30
CA LEU A 98 -1.41 8.81 20.35
C LEU A 98 -1.83 7.60 21.17
N ASP A 99 -2.84 7.74 22.03
CA ASP A 99 -3.33 6.64 22.87
C ASP A 99 -3.82 5.44 22.05
N LYS A 100 -4.58 5.71 20.98
CA LYS A 100 -5.12 4.67 20.08
C LYS A 100 -4.09 4.11 19.10
N CYS A 101 -3.04 4.86 18.82
CA CYS A 101 -1.95 4.45 17.93
C CYS A 101 -0.62 4.94 18.51
N PRO A 102 -0.06 4.21 19.49
CA PRO A 102 1.22 4.57 20.08
C PRO A 102 2.31 4.68 19.03
N ARG A 103 3.32 5.49 19.34
CA ARG A 103 4.45 5.75 18.44
C ARG A 103 5.19 4.46 18.13
N SER A 104 5.30 3.53 19.08
CA SER A 104 5.85 2.19 18.84
C SER A 104 5.11 1.47 17.71
N ASN A 105 3.77 1.41 17.75
CA ASN A 105 2.98 0.78 16.69
C ASN A 105 3.21 1.42 15.32
N LEU A 106 3.31 2.76 15.24
CA LEU A 106 3.63 3.46 14.00
C LEU A 106 5.01 3.03 13.45
N GLN A 107 5.99 2.86 14.33
CA GLN A 107 7.37 2.56 13.94
C GLN A 107 7.60 1.07 13.64
N ASP A 108 6.87 0.18 14.32
CA ASP A 108 7.01 -1.27 14.22
C ASP A 108 6.19 -1.86 13.08
N GLN A 109 4.98 -1.36 12.84
CA GLN A 109 4.11 -1.88 11.78
C GLN A 109 4.47 -1.24 10.44
N ARG A 110 5.23 -1.99 9.64
CA ARG A 110 5.63 -1.65 8.29
C ARG A 110 5.25 -2.73 7.33
N ILE A 111 4.74 -2.33 6.17
CA ILE A 111 4.31 -3.23 5.12
C ILE A 111 5.53 -3.66 4.33
N ARG A 112 5.71 -4.98 4.25
CA ARG A 112 6.74 -5.58 3.43
C ARG A 112 6.31 -5.50 1.98
N TYR A 113 7.06 -4.75 1.17
CA TYR A 113 6.95 -4.75 -0.28
C TYR A 113 7.91 -5.78 -0.85
N LEU A 114 7.39 -6.69 -1.67
CA LEU A 114 8.18 -7.78 -2.23
C LEU A 114 8.86 -7.34 -3.53
N GLY A 115 10.16 -7.65 -3.63
CA GLY A 115 10.88 -7.60 -4.89
C GLY A 115 10.42 -8.70 -5.87
N PRO A 116 10.88 -8.65 -7.14
CA PRO A 116 10.56 -9.68 -8.15
C PRO A 116 10.91 -11.10 -7.74
N ARG A 117 12.06 -11.31 -7.07
CA ARG A 117 12.45 -12.64 -6.58
C ARG A 117 11.63 -13.09 -5.38
N GLU A 118 11.39 -12.19 -4.42
CA GLU A 118 10.66 -12.54 -3.19
C GLU A 118 9.19 -12.90 -3.45
N ARG A 119 8.59 -12.38 -4.53
CA ARG A 119 7.20 -12.69 -4.90
C ARG A 119 7.03 -14.03 -5.61
N GLU A 120 8.10 -14.64 -6.13
CA GLU A 120 8.05 -15.95 -6.80
C GLU A 120 7.46 -17.02 -5.87
N ALA A 121 7.84 -16.99 -4.58
CA ALA A 121 7.31 -17.87 -3.54
C ALA A 121 5.78 -17.77 -3.31
N TYR A 122 5.14 -16.73 -3.84
CA TYR A 122 3.71 -16.49 -3.72
C TYR A 122 2.96 -16.66 -5.04
N GLU A 123 3.66 -16.88 -6.16
CA GLU A 123 3.04 -17.03 -7.46
C GLU A 123 2.27 -18.36 -7.52
N VAL A 124 1.02 -18.27 -7.98
CA VAL A 124 0.09 -19.39 -8.09
C VAL A 124 -0.33 -19.53 -9.54
N ILE A 125 -0.33 -20.77 -10.01
CA ILE A 125 -0.83 -21.16 -11.33
C ILE A 125 -2.01 -22.13 -11.16
N VAL A 126 -2.75 -22.35 -12.24
CA VAL A 126 -3.82 -23.35 -12.30
C VAL A 126 -3.29 -24.57 -13.03
N GLU A 127 -3.23 -25.71 -12.33
CA GLU A 127 -2.89 -27.01 -12.88
C GLU A 127 -4.04 -27.98 -12.59
N ASP A 128 -4.57 -28.64 -13.62
CA ASP A 128 -5.72 -29.55 -13.53
C ASP A 128 -6.92 -29.00 -12.73
N GLY A 129 -7.21 -27.71 -12.93
CA GLY A 129 -8.29 -26.99 -12.25
C GLY A 129 -8.01 -26.66 -10.78
N ARG A 130 -6.79 -26.85 -10.28
CA ARG A 130 -6.37 -26.57 -8.91
C ARG A 130 -5.35 -25.44 -8.86
N LEU A 131 -5.43 -24.62 -7.81
CA LEU A 131 -4.43 -23.62 -7.50
C LEU A 131 -3.20 -24.29 -6.88
N VAL A 132 -2.03 -24.10 -7.50
CA VAL A 132 -0.74 -24.61 -7.02
C VAL A 132 0.30 -23.49 -7.00
N TYR A 133 1.19 -23.51 -6.02
CA TYR A 133 2.32 -22.59 -5.97
C TYR A 133 3.33 -22.98 -7.05
N ARG A 134 3.67 -22.04 -7.93
CA ARG A 134 4.52 -22.30 -9.10
C ARG A 134 5.88 -22.87 -8.72
N GLU A 135 6.50 -22.33 -7.68
CA GLU A 135 7.85 -22.74 -7.27
C GLU A 135 7.88 -24.14 -6.64
N SER A 136 6.89 -24.45 -5.78
CA SER A 136 6.91 -25.70 -5.00
C SER A 136 6.04 -26.83 -5.59
N GLY A 137 5.14 -26.52 -6.53
CA GLY A 137 4.11 -27.44 -7.02
C GLY A 137 3.05 -27.81 -5.98
N LEU A 138 3.13 -27.26 -4.76
CA LEU A 138 2.20 -27.61 -3.69
C LEU A 138 0.84 -26.96 -3.88
N PRO A 139 -0.26 -27.68 -3.60
CA PRO A 139 -1.60 -27.12 -3.70
C PRO A 139 -1.82 -26.02 -2.66
N VAL A 140 -2.45 -24.92 -3.08
CA VAL A 140 -2.82 -23.83 -2.18
C VAL A 140 -3.85 -24.33 -1.17
N SER A 141 -3.50 -24.28 0.11
CA SER A 141 -4.38 -24.63 1.21
C SER A 141 -4.36 -23.51 2.24
N THR A 142 -5.52 -22.93 2.51
CA THR A 142 -5.66 -21.82 3.45
C THR A 142 -5.96 -22.34 4.85
N VAL A 143 -5.28 -21.77 5.84
CA VAL A 143 -5.51 -22.07 7.26
C VAL A 143 -6.81 -21.39 7.74
N GLU A 144 -7.67 -22.16 8.41
CA GLU A 144 -8.90 -21.65 9.03
C GLU A 144 -8.60 -20.57 10.09
N GLY A 145 -9.53 -19.62 10.28
CA GLY A 145 -9.33 -18.47 11.17
C GLY A 145 -8.32 -17.42 10.67
N SER A 146 -7.64 -17.67 9.55
CA SER A 146 -6.70 -16.73 8.93
C SER A 146 -7.32 -16.01 7.72
N LYS A 147 -6.88 -14.78 7.48
CA LYS A 147 -7.28 -14.01 6.28
C LYS A 147 -6.28 -14.27 5.17
N TRP A 148 -6.73 -14.90 4.09
CA TRP A 148 -5.93 -15.11 2.88
C TRP A 148 -6.37 -14.16 1.78
N ILE A 149 -5.39 -13.68 1.02
CA ILE A 149 -5.59 -12.65 0.00
C ILE A 149 -4.93 -13.07 -1.31
N PHE A 150 -5.47 -12.55 -2.40
CA PHE A 150 -4.86 -12.68 -3.71
C PHE A 150 -4.72 -11.33 -4.40
N VAL A 151 -3.74 -11.25 -5.31
CA VAL A 151 -3.54 -10.16 -6.25
C VAL A 151 -3.26 -10.74 -7.63
N LEU A 152 -4.00 -10.29 -8.64
CA LEU A 152 -3.75 -10.54 -10.05
C LEU A 152 -3.05 -9.31 -10.64
N SER A 153 -1.80 -9.47 -11.10
CA SER A 153 -1.05 -8.39 -11.74
C SER A 153 -1.63 -8.02 -13.10
N THR A 154 -1.20 -6.88 -13.64
CA THR A 154 -1.50 -6.46 -15.02
C THR A 154 -0.92 -7.42 -16.07
N SER A 155 0.16 -8.14 -15.74
CA SER A 155 0.75 -9.21 -16.54
C SER A 155 0.07 -10.58 -16.34
N ARG A 156 -1.08 -10.62 -15.65
CA ARG A 156 -1.86 -11.84 -15.36
C ARG A 156 -1.16 -12.88 -14.45
N ALA A 157 -0.12 -12.49 -13.74
CA ALA A 157 0.45 -13.32 -12.68
C ALA A 157 -0.43 -13.24 -11.43
N LEU A 158 -0.82 -14.39 -10.89
CA LEU A 158 -1.64 -14.50 -9.68
C LEU A 158 -0.74 -14.76 -8.47
N TYR A 159 -0.87 -13.95 -7.43
CA TYR A 159 -0.17 -14.15 -6.17
C TYR A 159 -1.14 -14.40 -5.05
N VAL A 160 -0.83 -15.35 -4.17
CA VAL A 160 -1.68 -15.73 -3.04
C VAL A 160 -0.86 -15.87 -1.77
N GLY A 161 -1.36 -15.30 -0.68
CA GLY A 161 -0.68 -15.39 0.62
C GLY A 161 -1.58 -15.01 1.78
N GLN A 162 -1.11 -15.34 2.99
CA GLN A 162 -1.78 -14.98 4.22
C GLN A 162 -1.56 -13.51 4.54
N LYS A 163 -2.65 -12.77 4.77
CA LYS A 163 -2.60 -11.38 5.24
C LYS A 163 -2.13 -11.33 6.70
N ARG A 164 -1.15 -10.48 6.98
CA ARG A 164 -0.68 -10.18 8.34
C ARG A 164 -0.89 -8.69 8.61
N LYS A 165 -1.85 -8.35 9.49
CA LYS A 165 -2.20 -6.94 9.78
C LYS A 165 -0.95 -6.15 10.18
N GLY A 166 -0.75 -4.98 9.57
CA GLY A 166 0.39 -4.12 9.83
C GLY A 166 1.73 -4.60 9.25
N ASN A 167 1.76 -5.73 8.51
CA ASN A 167 3.00 -6.26 7.94
C ASN A 167 2.90 -6.75 6.49
N PHE A 168 1.81 -7.41 6.13
CA PHE A 168 1.65 -8.00 4.80
C PHE A 168 0.19 -7.93 4.34
N HIS A 169 -0.05 -7.27 3.22
CA HIS A 169 -1.39 -7.18 2.60
C HIS A 169 -1.29 -7.00 1.08
N HIS A 170 -2.36 -6.62 0.40
CA HIS A 170 -2.42 -6.64 -1.07
C HIS A 170 -1.30 -5.84 -1.75
N SER A 171 -0.96 -4.65 -1.22
CA SER A 171 0.12 -3.82 -1.78
C SER A 171 1.49 -4.51 -1.73
N SER A 172 1.68 -5.48 -0.81
CA SER A 172 2.93 -6.21 -0.63
C SER A 172 3.39 -6.94 -1.89
N PHE A 173 2.49 -7.60 -2.61
CA PHE A 173 2.86 -8.46 -3.75
C PHE A 173 3.49 -7.67 -4.90
N LEU A 174 2.97 -6.47 -5.17
CA LEU A 174 3.39 -5.65 -6.31
C LEU A 174 4.13 -4.39 -5.89
N ALA A 175 4.54 -4.29 -4.62
CA ALA A 175 5.20 -3.12 -4.05
C ALA A 175 4.44 -1.81 -4.29
N GLY A 176 3.11 -1.85 -4.10
CA GLY A 176 2.22 -0.72 -4.40
C GLY A 176 1.93 -0.49 -5.90
N GLY A 177 2.40 -1.37 -6.78
CA GLY A 177 2.10 -1.34 -8.21
C GLY A 177 0.68 -1.79 -8.57
N ALA A 178 0.31 -1.55 -9.82
CA ALA A 178 -1.06 -1.77 -10.32
C ALA A 178 -1.46 -3.25 -10.35
N ALA A 179 -2.68 -3.52 -9.91
CA ALA A 179 -3.32 -4.82 -9.96
C ALA A 179 -4.56 -4.77 -10.85
N THR A 180 -4.79 -5.84 -11.62
CA THR A 180 -6.05 -6.05 -12.35
C THR A 180 -7.18 -6.44 -11.41
N ALA A 181 -6.88 -7.28 -10.42
CA ALA A 181 -7.85 -7.70 -9.41
C ALA A 181 -7.15 -8.01 -8.09
N ALA A 182 -7.87 -7.88 -6.99
CA ALA A 182 -7.40 -8.21 -5.66
C ALA A 182 -8.59 -8.61 -4.79
N GLY A 183 -8.39 -9.53 -3.85
CA GLY A 183 -9.49 -9.98 -3.00
C GLY A 183 -9.07 -10.93 -1.90
N ARG A 184 -10.07 -11.56 -1.28
CA ARG A 184 -9.87 -12.68 -0.35
C ARG A 184 -10.19 -13.98 -1.06
N LEU A 185 -9.58 -15.06 -0.60
CA LEU A 185 -9.95 -16.41 -1.02
C LEU A 185 -9.83 -17.39 0.13
N VAL A 186 -10.45 -18.54 -0.05
CA VAL A 186 -10.29 -19.73 0.78
C VAL A 186 -10.09 -20.89 -0.17
N ALA A 187 -9.11 -21.75 0.11
CA ALA A 187 -8.79 -22.91 -0.71
C ALA A 187 -8.42 -24.11 0.16
N ALA A 188 -8.75 -25.31 -0.28
CA ALA A 188 -8.29 -26.54 0.36
C ALA A 188 -7.83 -27.52 -0.72
N GLY A 189 -6.58 -27.98 -0.63
CA GLY A 189 -6.03 -28.88 -1.65
C GLY A 189 -6.05 -28.25 -3.04
N GLY A 190 -5.87 -26.93 -3.15
CA GLY A 190 -5.90 -26.18 -4.41
C GLY A 190 -7.30 -25.90 -4.95
N ALA A 191 -8.36 -26.48 -4.37
CA ALA A 191 -9.74 -26.18 -4.75
C ALA A 191 -10.22 -24.91 -4.05
N LEU A 192 -10.71 -23.92 -4.82
CA LEU A 192 -11.36 -22.74 -4.27
C LEU A 192 -12.65 -23.14 -3.54
N LYS A 193 -12.79 -22.63 -2.32
CA LYS A 193 -14.01 -22.78 -1.52
C LYS A 193 -14.83 -21.51 -1.59
N VAL A 194 -16.12 -21.67 -1.85
CA VAL A 194 -17.10 -20.58 -1.68
C VAL A 194 -17.29 -20.38 -0.17
N HIS A 195 -16.98 -19.19 0.33
CA HIS A 195 -17.34 -18.82 1.69
C HIS A 195 -18.75 -18.21 1.66
N THR A 196 -19.75 -18.93 2.17
CA THR A 196 -21.10 -18.42 2.40
C THR A 196 -21.15 -17.69 3.73
N HIS A 197 -20.57 -16.49 3.79
CA HIS A 197 -20.97 -15.47 4.76
C HIS A 197 -20.99 -14.12 4.05
N SER A 198 -22.00 -13.34 4.39
CA SER A 198 -22.52 -12.12 3.77
C SER A 198 -21.57 -10.91 3.74
N ASP A 199 -20.33 -11.12 3.29
CA ASP A 199 -19.36 -10.10 2.93
C ASP A 199 -18.54 -10.62 1.74
N PHE A 200 -19.21 -11.06 0.66
CA PHE A 200 -18.66 -10.81 -0.66
C PHE A 200 -18.66 -9.28 -0.86
N SER A 201 -17.73 -8.57 -0.22
CA SER A 201 -17.22 -7.39 -0.88
C SER A 201 -16.58 -7.96 -2.14
N THR A 202 -17.26 -7.84 -3.28
CA THR A 202 -16.56 -7.78 -4.55
C THR A 202 -15.44 -6.80 -4.27
N GLY A 203 -14.20 -7.29 -4.15
CA GLY A 203 -13.03 -6.46 -4.00
C GLY A 203 -12.94 -5.67 -5.30
N ARG A 204 -13.71 -4.59 -5.36
CA ARG A 204 -13.75 -3.67 -6.47
C ARG A 204 -12.32 -3.20 -6.63
N VAL A 205 -11.82 -3.39 -7.85
CA VAL A 205 -10.48 -3.08 -8.33
C VAL A 205 -9.87 -1.94 -7.51
N LEU A 206 -9.01 -2.28 -6.55
CA LEU A 206 -8.07 -1.30 -6.03
C LEU A 206 -7.05 -1.11 -7.13
N ALA A 207 -7.35 -0.15 -8.00
CA ALA A 207 -6.38 0.45 -8.89
C ALA A 207 -5.29 1.08 -8.01
N LEU A 208 -4.26 0.31 -7.68
CA LEU A 208 -2.96 0.83 -7.27
C LEU A 208 -2.29 1.42 -8.52
N THR A 209 -2.89 2.44 -9.13
CA THR A 209 -2.30 3.12 -10.28
C THR A 209 -1.18 4.02 -9.79
N MET A 210 0.02 3.46 -9.70
CA MET A 210 1.26 4.18 -9.96
C MET A 210 1.75 3.70 -11.34
N SER A 211 1.18 4.26 -12.40
CA SER A 211 1.80 4.22 -13.73
C SER A 211 2.83 5.34 -13.77
N ILE A 212 4.11 4.94 -13.69
CA ILE A 212 5.25 5.76 -14.07
C ILE A 212 5.49 5.43 -15.54
N ASP A 213 5.17 6.36 -16.44
CA ASP A 213 5.82 6.49 -17.74
C ASP A 213 6.83 7.64 -17.64
#